data_AF-A0A9D5GS19-F1
#
_entry.id   AF-A0A9D5GS19-F1
#
_cell.length_a   1.000
_cell.length_b   1.000
_cell.length_c   1.000
_cell.angle_alpha   90.00
_cell.angle_beta   90.00
_cell.angle_gamma   90.00
#
_symmetry.space_group_name_H-M   'P 1'
#
loop_
_entity.id
_entity.type
_entity.pdbx_description
1 polymer ?
#
loop_
_entity_poly.entity_id
_entity_poly.type
_entity_poly.pdbx_seq_one_letter_code
_entity_poly.pdbx_strand_id
1 'polypeptide(L)'
;MNLNTTTEEDFRMVPNVGSKMVHEFEEYRPYTSIKQFRREIGKYVSEEEVSAYENYVFVPVNLNTSSKEEILAIPGVGDKMLHEFEEYRPYESIEQFRKEIGKYVDDDELARLERYVTF
;
A
#
# COMPACT_ATOMS: atom_id res chain seq x y z
N MET A 1 4.29 0.23 -6.60
CA MET A 1 4.11 -1.13 -7.12
C MET A 1 3.41 -1.95 -6.06
N ASN A 2 2.31 -2.62 -6.39
CA ASN A 2 1.54 -3.40 -5.42
C ASN A 2 2.28 -4.70 -5.09
N LEU A 3 2.69 -4.89 -3.84
CA LEU A 3 3.47 -6.05 -3.41
C LEU A 3 2.79 -7.39 -3.69
N ASN A 4 1.47 -7.42 -3.78
CA ASN A 4 0.68 -8.65 -3.95
C ASN A 4 0.41 -9.02 -5.42
N THR A 5 0.65 -8.12 -6.37
CA THR A 5 0.27 -8.33 -7.78
C THR A 5 1.32 -7.92 -8.80
N THR A 6 2.37 -7.19 -8.39
CA THR A 6 3.46 -6.77 -9.28
C THR A 6 4.25 -7.99 -9.80
N THR A 7 4.71 -7.99 -11.05
CA THR A 7 5.46 -9.12 -11.58
C THR A 7 6.91 -9.14 -11.07
N GLU A 8 7.57 -10.30 -11.11
CA GLU A 8 9.01 -10.39 -10.83
C GLU A 8 9.86 -9.47 -11.72
N GLU A 9 9.50 -9.37 -13.00
CA GLU A 9 10.22 -8.54 -13.97
C GLU A 9 10.16 -7.07 -13.56
N ASP A 10 8.98 -6.60 -13.18
CA ASP A 10 8.79 -5.22 -12.73
C ASP A 10 9.55 -4.97 -11.42
N PHE A 11 9.59 -5.93 -10.48
CA PHE A 11 10.37 -5.74 -9.24
C PHE A 11 11.87 -5.56 -9.49
N ARG A 12 12.43 -6.15 -10.56
CA ARG A 12 13.85 -5.93 -10.93
C ARG A 12 14.14 -4.49 -11.35
N MET A 13 13.13 -3.68 -11.62
CA MET A 13 13.29 -2.25 -11.90
C MET A 13 13.47 -1.40 -10.63
N VAL A 14 13.18 -1.96 -9.44
CA VAL A 14 13.40 -1.27 -8.17
C VAL A 14 14.90 -1.24 -7.85
N PRO A 15 15.48 -0.08 -7.51
CA PRO A 15 16.90 0.01 -7.17
C PRO A 15 17.29 -0.96 -6.05
N ASN A 16 18.42 -1.65 -6.24
CA ASN A 16 18.96 -2.67 -5.32
C ASN A 16 18.10 -3.93 -5.12
N VAL A 17 16.99 -4.11 -5.85
CA VAL A 17 16.20 -5.35 -5.84
C VAL A 17 16.76 -6.33 -6.87
N GLY A 18 17.71 -7.16 -6.44
CA GLY A 18 18.26 -8.26 -7.24
C GLY A 18 17.38 -9.52 -7.21
N SER A 19 17.74 -10.55 -8.01
CA SER A 19 16.96 -11.80 -8.13
C SER A 19 16.65 -12.48 -6.80
N LYS A 20 17.56 -12.41 -5.82
CA LYS A 20 17.30 -12.93 -4.48
C LYS A 20 16.15 -12.18 -3.81
N MET A 21 16.16 -10.85 -3.83
CA MET A 21 15.13 -10.04 -3.17
C MET A 21 13.77 -10.17 -3.83
N VAL A 22 13.74 -10.29 -5.17
CA VAL A 22 12.50 -10.61 -5.90
C VAL A 22 11.89 -11.91 -5.39
N HIS A 23 12.71 -12.95 -5.16
CA HIS A 23 12.23 -14.21 -4.60
C HIS A 23 11.63 -14.03 -3.21
N GLU A 24 12.29 -13.28 -2.32
CA GLU A 24 11.75 -13.00 -0.98
C GLU A 24 10.41 -12.23 -1.06
N PHE A 25 10.27 -11.27 -1.98
CA PHE A 25 9.01 -10.53 -2.16
C PHE A 25 7.87 -11.45 -2.57
N GLU A 26 8.12 -12.43 -3.44
CA GLU A 26 7.12 -13.42 -3.85
C GLU A 26 6.80 -14.41 -2.71
N GLU A 27 7.81 -14.87 -1.96
CA GLU A 27 7.66 -15.90 -0.91
C GLU A 27 6.67 -15.49 0.19
N TYR A 28 6.66 -14.21 0.58
CA TYR A 28 5.81 -13.72 1.66
C TYR A 28 4.42 -13.25 1.21
N ARG A 29 4.06 -13.44 -0.06
CA ARG A 29 2.70 -13.12 -0.53
C ARG A 29 1.65 -14.04 0.09
N PRO A 30 0.44 -13.52 0.39
CA PRO A 30 0.08 -12.11 0.34
C PRO A 30 0.62 -11.35 1.56
N TYR A 31 1.13 -10.15 1.31
CA TYR A 31 1.32 -9.15 2.36
C TYR A 31 -0.02 -8.57 2.77
N THR A 32 -0.26 -8.55 4.08
CA THR A 32 -1.47 -8.02 4.69
C THR A 32 -1.27 -6.65 5.31
N SER A 33 -0.03 -6.27 5.60
CA SER A 33 0.32 -4.96 6.13
C SER A 33 1.76 -4.58 5.78
N ILE A 34 2.04 -3.27 5.75
CA ILE A 34 3.42 -2.78 5.62
C ILE A 34 4.30 -3.20 6.80
N LYS A 35 3.71 -3.45 7.98
CA LYS A 35 4.43 -3.99 9.15
C LYS A 35 4.92 -5.41 8.91
N GLN A 36 4.13 -6.25 8.25
CA GLN A 36 4.56 -7.57 7.80
C GLN A 36 5.72 -7.43 6.81
N PHE A 37 5.60 -6.55 5.81
CA PHE A 37 6.68 -6.30 4.86
C PHE A 37 8.00 -5.94 5.55
N ARG A 38 7.99 -4.94 6.44
CA ARG A 38 9.18 -4.53 7.22
C ARG A 38 9.80 -5.68 8.01
N ARG A 39 8.95 -6.47 8.69
CA ARG A 39 9.40 -7.60 9.52
C ARG A 39 10.03 -8.72 8.70
N GLU A 40 9.42 -9.10 7.58
CA GLU A 40 9.90 -10.22 6.77
C GLU A 40 11.13 -9.82 5.96
N ILE A 41 11.12 -8.66 5.30
CA ILE A 41 12.21 -8.20 4.44
C ILE A 41 13.42 -7.69 5.26
N GLY A 42 13.19 -7.12 6.43
CA GLY A 42 14.25 -6.71 7.36
C GLY A 42 15.13 -7.85 7.88
N LYS A 43 14.77 -9.12 7.62
CA LYS A 43 15.66 -10.28 7.89
C LYS A 43 16.81 -10.38 6.89
N TYR A 44 16.70 -9.74 5.74
CA TYR A 44 17.62 -9.92 4.61
C TYR A 44 18.41 -8.66 4.26
N VAL A 45 17.88 -7.49 4.58
CA VAL A 45 18.47 -6.17 4.29
C VAL A 45 18.34 -5.24 5.50
N SER A 46 19.06 -4.11 5.49
CA SER A 46 19.01 -3.15 6.59
C SER A 46 17.68 -2.40 6.64
N GLU A 47 17.39 -1.74 7.77
CA GLU A 47 16.20 -0.90 7.91
C GLU A 47 16.18 0.25 6.90
N GLU A 48 17.34 0.82 6.58
CA GLU A 48 17.47 1.86 5.54
C GLU A 48 17.09 1.33 4.16
N GLU A 49 17.48 0.09 3.83
CA GLU A 49 17.15 -0.52 2.54
C GLU A 49 15.67 -0.93 2.47
N VAL A 50 15.08 -1.44 3.56
CA VAL A 50 13.62 -1.63 3.66
C VAL A 50 12.90 -0.30 3.41
N SER A 51 13.31 0.76 4.09
CA SER A 51 12.72 2.10 3.91
C SER A 51 12.90 2.62 2.49
N ALA A 52 14.03 2.32 1.84
CA ALA A 52 14.25 2.67 0.43
C ALA A 52 13.24 1.96 -0.49
N TYR A 53 12.98 0.65 -0.27
CA TYR A 53 11.99 -0.11 -1.05
C TYR A 53 10.56 0.42 -0.89
N GLU A 54 10.18 0.90 0.29
CA GLU A 54 8.83 1.45 0.54
C GLU A 54 8.50 2.69 -0.29
N ASN A 55 9.51 3.35 -0.89
CA ASN A 55 9.25 4.42 -1.87
C ASN A 55 8.72 3.88 -3.21
N TYR A 56 8.93 2.60 -3.49
CA TYR A 56 8.57 1.95 -4.74
C TYR A 56 7.44 0.96 -4.59
N VAL A 57 7.30 0.33 -3.42
CA VAL A 57 6.33 -0.74 -3.17
C VAL A 57 5.32 -0.35 -2.11
N PHE A 58 4.12 -0.93 -2.17
CA PHE A 58 3.08 -0.75 -1.17
C PHE A 58 2.26 -2.03 -0.98
N VAL A 59 1.64 -2.15 0.19
CA VAL A 59 0.62 -3.17 0.48
C VAL A 59 -0.75 -2.51 0.42
N PRO A 60 -1.73 -3.05 -0.32
CA PRO A 60 -3.09 -2.51 -0.32
C PRO A 60 -3.70 -2.52 1.09
N VAL A 61 -4.37 -1.43 1.44
CA VAL A 61 -5.01 -1.20 2.75
C VAL A 61 -6.48 -1.52 2.63
N ASN A 62 -6.97 -2.48 3.42
CA ASN A 62 -8.40 -2.76 3.47
C ASN A 62 -9.09 -1.67 4.31
N LEU A 63 -9.85 -0.79 3.68
CA LEU A 63 -10.46 0.35 4.35
C LEU A 63 -11.48 -0.04 5.40
N ASN A 64 -12.01 -1.26 5.42
CA ASN A 64 -12.98 -1.71 6.42
C ASN A 64 -12.34 -2.27 7.68
N THR A 65 -11.09 -2.74 7.61
CA THR A 65 -10.45 -3.52 8.70
C THR A 65 -9.09 -2.99 9.15
N SER A 66 -8.38 -2.24 8.30
CA SER A 66 -7.06 -1.71 8.63
C SER A 66 -7.09 -0.66 9.74
N SER A 67 -6.00 -0.60 10.51
CA SER A 67 -5.83 0.39 11.58
C SER A 67 -5.57 1.80 11.03
N LYS A 68 -5.68 2.81 11.90
CA LYS A 68 -5.38 4.21 11.54
C LYS A 68 -3.95 4.36 11.05
N GLU A 69 -3.01 3.69 11.72
CA GLU A 69 -1.59 3.71 11.37
C GLU A 69 -1.32 3.07 10.01
N GLU A 70 -2.09 2.05 9.62
CA GLU A 70 -1.97 1.41 8.31
C GLU A 70 -2.55 2.30 7.20
N ILE A 71 -3.64 2.99 7.46
CA ILE A 71 -4.19 4.00 6.54
C ILE A 71 -3.21 5.16 6.35
N LEU A 72 -2.61 5.66 7.43
CA LEU A 72 -1.61 6.74 7.38
C LEU A 72 -0.31 6.32 6.69
N ALA A 73 -0.09 5.02 6.47
CA ALA A 73 1.04 4.53 5.68
C ALA A 73 0.82 4.71 4.17
N ILE A 74 -0.40 5.03 3.71
CA ILE A 74 -0.65 5.38 2.32
C ILE A 74 0.05 6.72 2.03
N PRO A 75 0.97 6.79 1.04
CA PRO A 75 1.65 8.03 0.71
C PRO A 75 0.66 9.16 0.41
N GLY A 76 0.86 10.34 1.00
CA GLY A 76 -0.01 11.51 0.81
C GLY A 76 -1.30 11.53 1.65
N VAL A 77 -1.62 10.46 2.38
CA VAL A 77 -2.76 10.44 3.30
C VAL A 77 -2.32 10.99 4.66
N GLY A 78 -2.96 12.09 5.07
CA GLY A 78 -2.84 12.66 6.42
C GLY A 78 -4.13 12.55 7.21
N ASP A 79 -4.14 13.08 8.44
CA ASP A 79 -5.24 12.95 9.40
C ASP A 79 -6.61 13.35 8.84
N LYS A 80 -6.65 14.38 7.99
CA LYS A 80 -7.90 14.81 7.34
C LYS A 80 -8.49 13.70 6.47
N MET A 81 -7.68 13.09 5.59
CA MET A 81 -8.15 12.03 4.69
C MET A 81 -8.42 10.73 5.45
N LEU A 82 -7.62 10.42 6.48
CA LEU A 82 -7.90 9.33 7.42
C LEU A 82 -9.31 9.47 8.01
N HIS A 83 -9.69 10.68 8.46
CA HIS A 83 -11.02 10.92 9.02
C HIS A 83 -12.13 10.62 8.02
N GLU A 84 -12.01 11.10 6.78
CA GLU A 84 -13.00 10.80 5.72
C GLU A 84 -13.07 9.29 5.45
N PHE A 85 -11.94 8.59 5.41
CA PHE A 85 -11.94 7.14 5.24
C PHE A 85 -12.68 6.44 6.37
N GLU A 86 -12.50 6.85 7.63
CA GLU A 86 -13.21 6.26 8.77
C GLU A 86 -14.71 6.58 8.78
N GLU A 87 -15.10 7.80 8.36
CA GLU A 87 -16.49 8.25 8.38
C GLU A 87 -17.39 7.42 7.47
N TYR A 88 -16.90 7.03 6.29
CA TYR A 88 -17.69 6.28 5.31
C TYR A 88 -17.58 4.75 5.45
N ARG A 89 -16.94 4.24 6.51
CA ARG A 89 -16.95 2.79 6.80
C ARG A 89 -18.38 2.31 7.12
N PRO A 90 -18.81 1.13 6.63
CA PRO A 90 -18.09 0.27 5.70
C PRO A 90 -18.23 0.74 4.25
N TYR A 91 -17.18 0.52 3.47
CA TYR A 91 -17.22 0.57 2.02
C TYR A 91 -17.70 -0.77 1.47
N GLU A 92 -18.76 -0.75 0.69
CA GLU A 92 -19.33 -1.93 0.03
C GLU A 92 -18.80 -2.13 -1.39
N SER A 93 -18.31 -1.05 -2.02
CA SER A 93 -17.79 -1.11 -3.39
C SER A 93 -16.83 0.02 -3.73
N ILE A 94 -16.11 -0.14 -4.85
CA ILE A 94 -15.24 0.90 -5.37
C ILE A 94 -16.03 2.13 -5.87
N GLU A 95 -17.26 1.95 -6.33
CA GLU A 95 -18.15 3.04 -6.73
C GLU A 95 -18.54 3.91 -5.54
N GLN A 96 -18.78 3.31 -4.36
CA GLN A 96 -18.99 4.07 -3.13
C GLN A 96 -17.73 4.86 -2.77
N PHE A 97 -16.55 4.22 -2.80
CA PHE A 97 -15.28 4.91 -2.57
C PHE A 97 -15.11 6.13 -3.48
N ARG A 98 -15.29 5.95 -4.80
CA ARG A 98 -15.17 7.04 -5.77
C ARG A 98 -16.16 8.17 -5.49
N LYS A 99 -17.41 7.84 -5.17
CA LYS A 99 -18.46 8.81 -4.88
C LYS A 99 -18.20 9.61 -3.60
N GLU A 100 -17.80 8.94 -2.52
CA GLU A 100 -17.64 9.59 -1.22
C GLU A 100 -16.30 10.34 -1.12
N ILE A 101 -15.20 9.73 -1.58
CA ILE A 101 -13.85 10.33 -1.49
C ILE A 101 -13.61 11.38 -2.58
N GLY A 102 -14.22 11.25 -3.76
CA GLY A 102 -14.15 12.25 -4.83
C GLY A 102 -14.73 13.62 -4.46
N LYS A 103 -15.40 13.77 -3.30
CA LYS A 103 -15.83 15.08 -2.78
C LYS A 103 -14.68 15.89 -2.18
N TYR A 104 -13.57 15.24 -1.83
CA TYR A 104 -12.49 15.83 -1.03
C TYR A 104 -11.17 15.98 -1.79
N VAL A 105 -11.05 15.32 -2.94
CA VAL A 105 -9.86 15.30 -3.79
C VAL A 105 -10.26 15.45 -5.25
N ASP A 106 -9.32 15.83 -6.10
CA ASP A 106 -9.52 15.83 -7.55
C ASP A 106 -9.46 14.40 -8.15
N ASP A 107 -9.79 14.28 -9.43
CA ASP A 107 -9.86 13.00 -10.13
C ASP A 107 -8.50 12.27 -10.17
N ASP A 108 -7.39 13.01 -10.28
CA ASP A 108 -6.04 12.46 -10.33
C ASP A 108 -5.65 11.83 -8.98
N GLU A 109 -5.93 12.54 -7.89
CA GLU A 109 -5.69 12.05 -6.53
C GLU A 109 -6.65 10.91 -6.16
N LEU A 110 -7.91 10.96 -6.58
CA LEU A 110 -8.86 9.87 -6.39
C LEU A 110 -8.39 8.59 -7.08
N ALA A 111 -7.99 8.70 -8.35
CA ALA A 111 -7.44 7.58 -9.11
C ALA A 111 -6.13 7.06 -8.51
N ARG A 112 -5.32 7.95 -7.93
CA ARG A 112 -4.10 7.58 -7.20
C ARG A 112 -4.44 6.73 -5.97
N LEU A 113 -5.34 7.21 -5.11
CA LEU A 113 -5.75 6.56 -3.86
C LEU A 113 -6.42 5.21 -4.11
N GLU A 114 -7.23 5.09 -5.15
CA GLU A 114 -7.87 3.82 -5.56
C GLU A 114 -6.88 2.66 -5.70
N ARG A 115 -5.65 2.94 -6.14
CA ARG A 115 -4.60 1.90 -6.29
C ARG A 115 -4.13 1.32 -4.94
N TYR A 116 -4.32 2.04 -3.84
CA TYR A 116 -3.82 1.68 -2.52
C TYR A 116 -4.86 0.98 -1.64
N VAL A 117 -6.13 0.93 -2.04
CA VAL A 117 -7.22 0.51 -1.16
C VAL A 117 -7.93 -0.76 -1.64
N THR A 118 -8.46 -1.50 -0.68
CA THR A 118 -9.42 -2.61 -0.86
C THR A 118 -10.54 -2.48 0.17
N PHE A 119 -11.56 -3.33 0.08
CA PHE A 119 -12.76 -3.29 0.93
C PHE A 119 -13.07 -4.67 1.51
#